data_AF-A0A944HLU7-F1
#
_entry.id   AF-A0A944HLU7-F1
#
_cell.length_a   1.000
_cell.length_b   1.000
_cell.length_c   1.000
_cell.angle_alpha   90.00
_cell.angle_beta   90.00
_cell.angle_gamma   90.00
#
_symmetry.space_group_name_H-M   'P 1'
#
loop_
_entity.id
_entity.type
_entity.pdbx_description
1 polymer ?
#
loop_
_entity_poly.entity_id
_entity_poly.type
_entity_poly.pdbx_seq_one_letter_code
_entity_poly.pdbx_strand_id
1 'polypeptide(L)' 'MSAPQPPPLPESVVLPDLPVIRRRAYLAVCAQVPGLFSERWHVWHASGAYVGFCTAPELIDLTIAQHDR' A
#
# COMPACT_ATOMS: atom_id res chain seq x y z
N MET A 1 8.47 41.16 -8.74
CA MET A 1 9.28 39.93 -8.88
C MET A 1 8.51 38.81 -8.21
N SER A 2 7.88 37.90 -8.97
CA SER A 2 7.13 36.78 -8.39
C SER A 2 8.09 35.63 -8.10
N ALA A 3 8.02 35.08 -6.89
CA ALA A 3 8.81 33.93 -6.46
C ALA A 3 8.45 32.67 -7.27
N PRO A 4 9.40 31.74 -7.52
CA PRO A 4 9.12 30.50 -8.23
C PRO A 4 8.17 29.62 -7.40
N GLN A 5 7.05 29.22 -8.01
CA GLN A 5 6.08 28.32 -7.40
C GLN A 5 6.71 26.92 -7.25
N PRO A 6 6.62 26.27 -6.06
CA PRO A 6 7.15 24.93 -5.88
C PRO A 6 6.47 23.95 -6.86
N PRO A 7 7.21 22.95 -7.37
CA PRO A 7 6.64 21.97 -8.28
C PRO A 7 5.43 21.30 -7.61
N PRO A 8 4.32 21.09 -8.34
CA PRO A 8 3.18 20.37 -7.79
C PRO A 8 3.65 19.00 -7.31
N LEU A 9 3.40 18.71 -6.04
CA LEU A 9 3.58 17.36 -5.51
C LEU A 9 2.81 16.38 -6.41
N PRO A 10 3.33 15.18 -6.68
CA PRO A 10 2.60 14.19 -7.46
C PRO A 10 1.22 14.01 -6.83
N GLU A 11 0.19 14.25 -7.63
CA GLU A 11 -1.20 14.05 -7.22
C GLU A 11 -1.30 12.67 -6.60
N SER A 12 -1.74 12.61 -5.33
CA SER A 12 -2.01 11.36 -4.66
C SER A 12 -2.95 10.56 -5.55
N VAL A 13 -2.45 9.51 -6.21
CA VAL A 13 -3.25 8.69 -7.11
C VAL A 13 -4.23 7.94 -6.23
N VAL A 14 -5.41 8.53 -6.05
CA VAL A 14 -6.56 7.84 -5.47
C VAL A 14 -7.01 6.87 -6.55
N LEU A 15 -6.60 5.60 -6.43
CA LEU A 15 -7.13 4.51 -7.25
C LEU A 15 -8.48 4.13 -6.61
N PRO A 16 -9.61 4.62 -7.15
CA PRO A 16 -10.91 4.15 -6.67
C PRO A 16 -10.96 2.66 -7.03
N ASP A 17 -11.46 1.83 -6.13
CA ASP A 17 -11.74 0.40 -6.36
C ASP A 17 -10.57 -0.59 -6.19
N LEU A 18 -9.42 -0.20 -5.61
CA LEU A 18 -8.45 -1.21 -5.17
C LEU A 18 -9.01 -2.02 -4.00
N PRO A 19 -8.97 -3.37 -4.04
CA PRO A 19 -9.32 -4.19 -2.89
C PRO A 19 -8.48 -3.83 -1.66
N VAL A 20 -9.16 -3.49 -0.55
CA VAL A 20 -8.52 -3.20 0.74
C VAL A 20 -8.97 -4.22 1.78
N ILE A 21 -8.02 -4.83 2.46
CA ILE A 21 -8.26 -5.72 3.60
C ILE A 21 -7.70 -5.07 4.85
N ARG A 22 -8.55 -4.88 5.86
CA ARG A 22 -8.13 -4.43 7.19
C ARG A 22 -7.89 -5.62 8.12
N ARG A 23 -6.76 -5.61 8.82
CA ARG A 23 -6.38 -6.59 9.85
C ARG A 23 -5.83 -5.87 11.07
N ARG A 24 -6.61 -5.78 12.14
CA ARG A 24 -6.22 -5.05 13.38
C ARG A 24 -5.79 -3.61 13.08
N ALA A 25 -4.52 -3.27 13.34
CA ALA A 25 -3.89 -1.99 13.06
C ALA A 25 -3.21 -1.95 11.68
N TYR A 26 -3.47 -2.92 10.79
CA TYR A 26 -2.87 -3.02 9.48
C TYR A 26 -3.91 -2.88 8.36
N LEU A 27 -3.47 -2.31 7.25
CA LEU A 27 -4.20 -2.18 6.00
C LEU A 27 -3.40 -2.84 4.89
N ALA A 28 -4.00 -3.78 4.19
CA ALA A 28 -3.45 -4.37 2.99
C ALA A 28 -4.22 -3.87 1.77
N VAL A 29 -3.52 -3.32 0.78
CA VAL A 29 -4.11 -2.83 -0.48
C VAL A 29 -3.58 -3.67 -1.62
N CYS A 30 -4.47 -4.22 -2.43
CA CYS A 30 -4.09 -4.92 -3.65
C CYS A 30 -3.72 -3.89 -4.72
N ALA A 31 -2.48 -3.91 -5.18
CA ALA A 31 -2.04 -3.18 -6.35
C ALA A 31 -2.05 -4.12 -7.55
N GLN A 32 -2.89 -3.81 -8.54
CA GLN A 32 -2.81 -4.44 -9.86
C GLN A 32 -1.77 -3.68 -10.67
N VAL A 33 -0.61 -4.30 -10.90
CA VAL A 33 0.42 -3.72 -11.78
C VAL A 33 0.15 -4.20 -13.21
N PRO A 34 -0.18 -3.31 -14.16
CA PRO A 34 -0.41 -3.70 -15.54
C PRO A 34 0.79 -4.48 -16.10
N GLY A 35 0.55 -5.66 -16.66
CA GLY A 35 1.58 -6.54 -17.24
C GLY A 35 2.17 -7.59 -16.30
N LEU A 36 1.84 -7.56 -15.00
CA LEU A 36 2.09 -8.66 -14.06
C LEU A 36 0.79 -9.40 -13.83
N PHE A 37 0.73 -10.69 -14.17
CA PHE A 37 -0.41 -11.57 -13.88
C PHE A 37 -0.55 -11.91 -12.37
N SER A 38 0.11 -11.15 -11.49
CA SER A 38 0.20 -11.45 -10.07
C SER A 38 -0.27 -10.25 -9.26
N GLU A 39 -1.32 -10.48 -8.48
CA GLU A 39 -1.78 -9.54 -7.47
C GLU A 39 -0.69 -9.33 -6.43
N ARG A 40 -0.45 -8.07 -6.04
CA ARG A 40 0.43 -7.75 -4.91
C ARG A 40 -0.36 -7.01 -3.85
N TRP A 41 -0.41 -7.59 -2.68
CA TRP A 41 -1.02 -7.04 -1.49
C TRP A 41 0.05 -6.34 -0.69
N HIS A 42 0.12 -5.02 -0.82
CA HIS A 42 1.01 -4.18 -0.04
C HIS A 42 0.39 -3.94 1.33
N VAL A 43 1.17 -4.03 2.41
CA VAL A 43 0.70 -3.93 3.79
C VAL A 43 1.33 -2.72 4.47
N TRP A 44 0.49 -1.92 5.12
CA TRP A 44 0.88 -0.78 5.94
C TRP A 44 0.31 -0.92 7.35
N HIS A 45 1.06 -0.45 8.34
CA HIS A 45 0.54 -0.22 9.68
C HIS A 45 -0.25 1.10 9.70
N ALA A 46 -1.21 1.23 10.62
CA ALA A 46 -2.08 2.39 10.77
C ALA A 46 -1.33 3.67 11.16
N SER A 47 -0.09 3.55 11.64
CA SER A 47 0.81 4.69 11.84
C SER A 47 1.35 5.27 10.52
N GLY A 48 1.08 4.62 9.38
CA GLY A 48 1.62 4.96 8.07
C GLY A 48 2.91 4.21 7.72
N ALA A 49 3.46 3.37 8.61
CA ALA A 49 4.66 2.60 8.33
C ALA A 49 4.39 1.50 7.29
N TYR A 50 5.24 1.38 6.28
CA TYR A 50 5.18 0.27 5.33
C TYR A 50 5.75 -1.00 5.95
N VAL A 51 4.99 -2.09 5.87
CA VAL A 51 5.32 -3.38 6.50
C VAL A 51 5.98 -4.30 5.48
N GLY A 52 5.43 -4.38 4.27
CA GLY A 52 5.89 -5.30 3.23
C GLY A 52 4.81 -5.58 2.19
N PHE A 53 5.00 -6.63 1.40
CA PHE A 53 4.00 -7.10 0.45
C PHE A 53 3.93 -8.62 0.40
N CYS A 54 2.78 -9.15 0.00
CA CYS A 54 2.59 -10.56 -0.30
C CYS A 54 1.81 -10.74 -1.62
N THR A 55 1.87 -11.94 -2.19
CA THR A 55 1.26 -12.25 -3.50
C THR A 55 -0.15 -12.83 -3.39
N ALA A 56 -0.64 -13.03 -2.18
CA ALA A 56 -1.96 -13.57 -1.90
C ALA A 56 -2.50 -13.03 -0.57
N PRO A 57 -3.82 -12.80 -0.43
CA PRO A 57 -4.40 -12.19 0.77
C PRO A 57 -4.28 -13.06 2.02
N GLU A 58 -4.26 -14.39 1.89
CA GLU A 58 -4.06 -15.32 3.01
C GLU A 58 -2.67 -15.20 3.68
N LEU A 59 -1.70 -14.57 3.00
CA LEU A 59 -0.34 -14.37 3.52
C LEU A 59 -0.17 -13.03 4.28
N ILE A 60 -1.21 -12.20 4.36
CA ILE A 60 -1.16 -10.90 5.04
C ILE A 60 -0.79 -11.08 6.52
N ASP A 61 -1.42 -12.03 7.22
CA ASP A 61 -1.16 -12.25 8.65
C ASP A 61 0.28 -12.73 8.91
N LEU A 62 0.87 -13.49 7.97
CA LEU A 62 2.27 -13.88 8.05
C LEU A 62 3.20 -12.67 7.86
N THR A 63 2.89 -11.80 6.90
CA THR A 63 3.65 -10.57 6.64
C THR A 63 3.65 -9.66 7.87
N ILE A 64 2.49 -9.52 8.51
CA ILE A 64 2.34 -8.77 9.77
C ILE A 64 3.18 -9.43 10.89
N ALA A 65 3.05 -10.74 11.07
CA ALA A 65 3.77 -11.46 12.13
C ALA A 65 5.30 -11.41 11.94
N GLN A 66 5.80 -11.30 10.71
CA GLN A 66 7.23 -11.12 10.45
C GLN A 66 7.74 -9.73 10.82
N HIS A 67 6.89 -8.70 10.69
CA HIS A 67 7.24 -7.33 11.07
C HIS A 67 7.18 -7.09 12.58
N ASP A 68 6.22 -7.71 13.28
CA ASP A 68 6.03 -7.59 14.73
C ASP A 68 7.07 -8.37 15.57
N ARG A 69 7.97 -9.13 14.93
CA ARG A 69 9.03 -9.89 15.60
C ARG A 69 10.23 -9.03 15.99
#